data_AF-A0A1T5BJF4-F1
#
_entry.id   AF-A0A1T5BJF4-F1
#
_cell.length_a   1.000
_cell.length_b   1.000
_cell.length_c   1.000
_cell.angle_alpha   90.00
_cell.angle_beta   90.00
_cell.angle_gamma   90.00
#
_symmetry.space_group_name_H-M   'P 1'
#
loop_
_entity.id
_entity.type
_entity.pdbx_description
1 polymer ?
#
loop_
_entity_poly.entity_id
_entity_poly.type
_entity_poly.pdbx_seq_one_letter_code
_entity_poly.pdbx_strand_id
1 'polypeptide(L)'
;MNFKIGDLVRFVEEPIEGHITSIQANDIIGVTDTTGFEIPVLKSKVTLVHGNMRMPEDDIEDGEASINLPFVDKGIFVGIAGEQKLGLAKFYIINETSFELLVSISELSGTKVTGVFGNLIPKQDYAQFYIANFSAVGKWPTFNIQIITHSKIAHVQRQPLSKEFRVKPLELINSKERVEMLNDKVWLYELDKKEEDIGLDKLKSHFISHRPKGR
;
A
#
# COMPACT_ATOMS: atom_id res chain seq x y z
N MET A 1 -13.90 27.82 4.17
CA MET A 1 -12.96 26.75 4.57
C MET A 1 -12.13 27.21 5.76
N ASN A 2 -11.93 26.35 6.77
CA ASN A 2 -11.15 26.66 7.96
C ASN A 2 -9.78 26.00 7.81
N PHE A 3 -8.75 26.79 7.51
CA PHE A 3 -7.36 26.36 7.50
C PHE A 3 -6.84 26.23 8.94
N LYS A 4 -5.97 25.25 9.16
CA LYS A 4 -5.27 25.02 10.42
C LYS A 4 -3.77 25.16 10.22
N ILE A 5 -3.07 25.50 11.30
CA ILE A 5 -1.61 25.48 11.34
C ILE A 5 -1.16 24.04 11.11
N GLY A 6 -0.23 23.84 10.18
CA GLY A 6 0.29 22.53 9.74
C GLY A 6 -0.31 22.01 8.43
N ASP A 7 -1.40 22.60 7.94
CA ASP A 7 -2.01 22.17 6.68
C ASP A 7 -1.08 22.44 5.48
N LEU A 8 -0.98 21.47 4.57
CA LEU A 8 -0.30 21.64 3.27
C LEU A 8 -1.22 22.42 2.33
N VAL A 9 -0.72 23.54 1.82
CA VAL A 9 -1.44 24.39 0.88
C VAL A 9 -0.61 24.64 -0.37
N ARG A 10 -1.31 24.76 -1.50
CA ARG A 10 -0.75 25.15 -2.79
C ARG A 10 -1.25 26.54 -3.15
N PHE A 11 -0.37 27.36 -3.69
CA PHE A 11 -0.70 28.69 -4.16
C PHE A 11 -1.56 28.57 -5.44
N VAL A 12 -2.56 29.43 -5.59
CA VAL A 12 -3.48 29.39 -6.75
C VAL A 12 -2.80 29.88 -8.02
N GLU A 13 -1.93 30.89 -7.88
CA GLU A 13 -1.29 31.58 -9.01
C GLU A 13 0.11 31.02 -9.34
N GLU A 14 0.72 30.29 -8.41
CA GLU A 14 2.10 29.82 -8.51
C GLU A 14 2.20 28.33 -8.16
N PRO A 15 3.08 27.56 -8.81
CA PRO A 15 3.27 26.13 -8.55
C PRO A 15 4.14 25.90 -7.30
N ILE A 16 3.86 26.64 -6.23
CA ILE A 16 4.57 26.55 -4.96
C ILE A 16 3.66 25.87 -3.94
N GLU A 17 4.25 24.99 -3.14
CA GLU A 17 3.58 24.32 -2.03
C GLU A 17 4.29 24.66 -0.72
N GLY A 18 3.51 24.73 0.36
CA GLY A 18 4.08 24.96 1.67
C GLY A 18 3.10 24.66 2.79
N HIS A 19 3.62 24.70 4.01
CA HIS A 19 2.85 24.45 5.22
C HIS A 19 2.42 25.76 5.87
N ILE A 20 1.17 25.82 6.32
CA ILE A 20 0.71 26.94 7.13
C ILE A 20 1.44 26.93 8.47
N THR A 21 2.25 27.94 8.72
CA THR A 21 3.04 28.10 9.95
C THR A 21 2.48 29.18 10.86
N SER A 22 1.79 30.17 10.29
CA SER A 22 1.17 31.27 11.02
C SER A 22 -0.19 31.63 10.45
N ILE A 23 -1.13 32.03 11.31
CA ILE A 23 -2.44 32.56 10.92
C ILE A 23 -2.59 33.91 11.60
N GLN A 24 -2.65 34.98 10.79
CA GLN A 24 -2.73 36.35 11.27
C GLN A 24 -4.16 36.89 11.17
N ALA A 25 -4.38 38.05 11.78
CA ALA A 25 -5.61 38.81 11.58
C ALA A 25 -5.69 39.31 10.13
N ASN A 26 -6.91 39.52 9.63
CA ASN A 26 -7.21 40.01 8.27
C ASN A 26 -7.00 38.99 7.13
N ASP A 27 -7.24 37.70 7.40
CA ASP A 27 -7.26 36.62 6.40
C ASP A 27 -5.89 36.37 5.72
N ILE A 28 -4.81 36.74 6.41
CA ILE A 28 -3.42 36.49 6.00
C ILE A 28 -2.90 35.25 6.71
N ILE A 29 -2.27 34.35 5.97
CA ILE A 29 -1.59 33.16 6.47
C ILE A 29 -0.12 33.18 6.07
N GLY A 30 0.75 32.71 6.96
CA GLY A 30 2.16 32.49 6.69
C GLY A 30 2.36 31.06 6.18
N VAL A 31 2.76 30.93 4.92
CA VAL A 31 3.05 29.63 4.30
C VAL A 31 4.56 29.47 4.18
N THR A 32 5.11 28.46 4.83
CA THR A 32 6.54 28.14 4.78
C THR A 32 6.79 27.03 3.78
N ASP A 33 7.70 27.26 2.84
CA ASP A 33 8.14 26.27 1.86
C ASP A 33 9.13 25.25 2.45
N THR A 34 9.65 24.36 1.62
CA THR A 34 10.67 23.37 2.02
C THR A 34 12.04 23.99 2.30
N THR A 35 12.27 25.25 1.93
CA THR A 35 13.53 25.98 2.16
C THR A 35 13.55 26.71 3.50
N GLY A 36 12.40 26.80 4.17
CA GLY A 36 12.23 27.46 5.47
C GLY A 36 11.91 28.94 5.37
N PHE A 37 11.48 29.43 4.20
CA PHE A 37 11.09 30.82 3.98
C PHE A 37 9.57 30.98 4.17
N GLU A 38 9.16 31.86 5.09
CA GLU A 38 7.76 32.15 5.36
C GLU A 38 7.23 33.28 4.45
N ILE A 39 6.25 32.94 3.60
CA ILE A 39 5.61 33.87 2.67
C ILE A 39 4.21 34.24 3.22
N PRO A 40 3.94 35.52 3.50
CA PRO A 40 2.61 35.95 3.90
C PRO A 40 1.70 36.06 2.68
N VAL A 41 0.63 35.27 2.65
CA VAL A 41 -0.37 35.28 1.58
C VAL A 41 -1.80 35.36 2.10
N LEU A 42 -2.67 35.91 1.26
CA LEU A 42 -4.11 35.93 1.52
C LEU A 42 -4.67 34.50 1.42
N LYS A 43 -5.59 34.19 2.33
CA LYS A 43 -6.32 32.93 2.39
C LYS A 43 -7.03 32.58 1.07
N SER A 44 -7.45 33.58 0.29
CA SER A 44 -8.09 33.39 -1.02
C SER A 44 -7.13 32.94 -2.12
N LYS A 45 -5.82 33.13 -1.93
CA LYS A 45 -4.77 32.78 -2.90
C LYS A 45 -4.15 31.41 -2.65
N VAL A 46 -4.69 30.64 -1.72
CA VAL A 46 -4.22 29.30 -1.40
C VAL A 46 -5.37 28.29 -1.42
N THR A 47 -5.04 27.05 -1.76
CA THR A 47 -5.97 25.92 -1.72
C THR A 47 -5.38 24.81 -0.86
N LEU A 48 -6.25 24.09 -0.15
CA LEU A 48 -5.80 22.97 0.66
C LEU A 48 -5.47 21.78 -0.24
N VAL A 49 -4.25 21.24 -0.09
CA VAL A 49 -3.84 20.03 -0.80
C VAL A 49 -4.33 18.83 0.01
N HIS A 50 -5.54 18.38 -0.26
CA HIS A 50 -6.03 17.09 0.23
C HIS A 50 -5.62 15.98 -0.73
N GLY A 51 -4.45 15.39 -0.50
CA GLY A 51 -3.99 14.25 -1.28
C GLY A 51 -3.58 14.61 -2.71
N ASN A 52 -2.59 13.88 -3.22
CA ASN A 52 -2.01 14.02 -4.56
C ASN A 52 -3.08 14.19 -5.67
N MET A 53 -3.38 15.44 -6.02
CA MET A 53 -3.80 15.78 -7.38
C MET A 53 -2.56 16.27 -8.12
N ARG A 54 -1.68 15.34 -8.48
CA ARG A 54 -0.76 15.56 -9.60
C ARG A 54 -1.64 15.70 -10.84
N MET A 55 -1.64 16.86 -11.47
CA MET A 55 -2.27 16.97 -12.78
C MET A 55 -1.35 16.29 -13.80
N PRO A 56 -1.88 15.66 -14.86
CA PRO A 56 -1.06 15.08 -15.92
C PRO A 56 -0.18 16.13 -16.64
N GLU A 57 -0.41 17.43 -16.40
CA GLU A 57 0.42 18.54 -16.88
C GLU A 57 1.70 18.75 -16.04
N ASP A 58 1.78 18.20 -14.81
CA ASP A 58 3.00 18.21 -13.99
C ASP A 58 4.00 17.10 -14.40
N ASP A 59 3.58 16.16 -15.28
CA ASP A 59 4.35 14.99 -15.72
C ASP A 59 5.16 15.23 -17.02
N ILE A 60 5.24 16.48 -17.52
CA ILE A 60 5.89 16.78 -18.82
C ILE A 60 7.43 16.82 -18.70
N GLU A 61 8.02 16.68 -17.51
CA GLU A 61 9.48 16.78 -17.33
C GLU A 61 10.25 15.48 -17.01
N ASP A 62 9.62 14.32 -16.93
CA ASP A 62 10.36 13.05 -16.84
C ASP A 62 10.12 12.17 -18.07
N GLY A 63 10.78 12.58 -19.16
CA GLY A 63 11.24 11.63 -20.16
C GLY A 63 12.31 10.72 -19.56
N GLU A 64 11.93 9.82 -18.66
CA GLU A 64 12.83 8.76 -18.18
C GLU A 64 13.21 7.89 -19.38
N ALA A 65 14.49 8.00 -19.77
CA ALA A 65 15.13 7.15 -20.74
C ALA A 65 14.74 5.70 -20.47
N SER A 66 14.12 5.06 -21.47
CA SER A 66 13.71 3.67 -21.40
C SER A 66 14.94 2.78 -21.27
N ILE A 67 15.33 2.47 -20.04
CA ILE A 67 16.19 1.33 -19.76
C ILE A 67 15.38 0.12 -20.25
N ASN A 68 15.89 -0.62 -21.24
CA ASN A 68 15.28 -1.83 -21.79
C ASN A 68 15.33 -2.99 -20.76
N LEU A 69 14.76 -2.78 -19.58
CA LEU A 69 14.54 -3.84 -18.61
C LEU A 69 13.33 -4.65 -19.06
N PRO A 70 13.38 -6.00 -18.96
CA PRO A 70 12.22 -6.82 -19.25
C PRO A 70 11.06 -6.41 -18.33
N PHE A 71 9.87 -6.32 -18.90
CA PHE A 71 8.67 -6.01 -18.12
C PHE A 71 8.38 -7.15 -17.14
N VAL A 72 8.49 -6.86 -15.85
CA VAL A 72 8.26 -7.83 -14.77
C VAL A 72 6.80 -7.77 -14.39
N ASP A 73 6.06 -8.84 -14.69
CA ASP A 73 4.63 -8.91 -14.44
C ASP A 73 4.29 -9.48 -13.06
N LYS A 74 5.20 -10.18 -12.39
CA LYS A 74 4.92 -10.82 -11.08
C LYS A 74 5.88 -10.37 -9.99
N GLY A 75 5.42 -10.47 -8.75
CA GLY A 75 6.21 -10.14 -7.57
C GLY A 75 5.54 -9.11 -6.68
N ILE A 76 4.29 -9.34 -6.30
CA ILE A 76 3.60 -8.50 -5.32
C ILE A 76 3.52 -9.30 -4.02
N PHE A 77 4.15 -8.79 -2.95
CA PHE A 77 4.31 -9.54 -1.71
C PHE A 77 3.86 -8.75 -0.49
N VAL A 78 3.42 -9.48 0.54
CA VAL A 78 3.45 -8.98 1.92
C VAL A 78 4.73 -9.48 2.57
N GLY A 79 5.53 -8.56 3.09
CA GLY A 79 6.71 -8.85 3.89
C GLY A 79 6.46 -8.56 5.36
N ILE A 80 6.91 -9.45 6.25
CA ILE A 80 6.87 -9.22 7.69
C ILE A 80 8.31 -9.20 8.22
N ALA A 81 8.75 -8.06 8.72
CA ALA A 81 10.05 -7.90 9.39
C ALA A 81 9.89 -7.94 10.91
N GLY A 82 11.03 -8.12 11.60
CA GLY A 82 11.12 -8.00 13.05
C GLY A 82 11.55 -9.29 13.74
N GLU A 83 12.12 -9.16 14.92
CA GLU A 83 12.60 -10.28 15.72
C GLU A 83 11.60 -10.62 16.82
N GLN A 84 11.24 -11.91 16.95
CA GLN A 84 10.30 -12.36 17.97
C GLN A 84 10.74 -11.96 19.39
N LYS A 85 12.06 -11.87 19.63
CA LYS A 85 12.66 -11.45 20.91
C LYS A 85 12.58 -9.93 21.16
N LEU A 86 12.60 -9.10 20.11
CA LEU A 86 12.54 -7.63 20.21
C LEU A 86 11.09 -7.12 20.31
N GLY A 87 10.12 -7.96 19.95
CA GLY A 87 8.70 -7.77 20.27
C GLY A 87 7.89 -6.99 19.25
N LEU A 88 8.48 -6.31 18.26
CA LEU A 88 7.74 -5.60 17.21
C LEU A 88 7.90 -6.27 15.84
N ALA A 89 6.76 -6.49 15.19
CA ALA A 89 6.63 -6.93 13.81
C ALA A 89 6.21 -5.75 12.94
N LYS A 90 6.88 -5.58 11.79
CA LYS A 90 6.56 -4.54 10.80
C LYS A 90 6.08 -5.21 9.53
N PHE A 91 4.97 -4.73 8.99
CA PHE A 91 4.36 -5.28 7.79
C PHE A 91 4.56 -4.33 6.62
N TYR A 92 4.98 -4.91 5.51
CA TYR A 92 5.30 -4.22 4.28
C TYR A 92 4.49 -4.81 3.14
N ILE A 93 4.05 -3.96 2.24
CA ILE A 93 3.62 -4.32 0.90
C ILE A 93 4.78 -4.01 -0.03
N ILE A 94 5.19 -5.00 -0.81
CA ILE A 94 6.42 -4.98 -1.60
C ILE A 94 6.03 -5.18 -3.05
N ASN A 95 6.51 -4.29 -3.91
CA ASN A 95 6.26 -4.32 -5.34
C ASN A 95 7.57 -4.52 -6.11
N GLU A 96 7.85 -5.76 -6.53
CA GLU A 96 8.98 -6.05 -7.42
C GLU A 96 8.61 -5.96 -8.90
N THR A 97 7.36 -5.61 -9.21
CA THR A 97 6.85 -5.55 -10.58
C THR A 97 7.19 -4.24 -11.28
N SER A 98 7.03 -4.22 -12.60
CA SER A 98 7.11 -3.01 -13.41
C SER A 98 5.81 -2.17 -13.41
N PHE A 99 4.82 -2.53 -12.58
CA PHE A 99 3.58 -1.78 -12.42
C PHE A 99 3.69 -0.77 -11.28
N GLU A 100 2.93 0.31 -11.38
CA GLU A 100 2.51 1.09 -10.21
C GLU A 100 1.30 0.39 -9.58
N LEU A 101 1.25 0.32 -8.26
CA LEU A 101 0.16 -0.33 -7.53
C LEU A 101 -0.69 0.71 -6.82
N LEU A 102 -1.99 0.70 -7.06
CA LEU A 102 -2.96 1.39 -6.22
C LEU A 102 -3.45 0.38 -5.19
N VAL A 103 -3.06 0.59 -3.93
CA VAL A 103 -3.25 -0.39 -2.86
C VAL A 103 -4.23 0.16 -1.82
N SER A 104 -5.17 -0.68 -1.40
CA SER A 104 -6.04 -0.48 -0.25
C SER A 104 -5.94 -1.69 0.68
N ILE A 105 -5.66 -1.45 1.95
CA ILE A 105 -5.53 -2.47 2.99
C ILE A 105 -6.45 -2.10 4.13
N SER A 106 -7.33 -3.02 4.50
CA SER A 106 -8.27 -2.86 5.60
C SER A 106 -8.20 -4.04 6.57
N GLU A 107 -8.42 -3.80 7.86
CA GLU A 107 -8.64 -4.86 8.84
C GLU A 107 -10.08 -5.39 8.72
N LEU A 108 -10.26 -6.72 8.72
CA LEU A 108 -11.56 -7.34 8.83
C LEU A 108 -11.92 -7.58 10.30
N SER A 109 -13.15 -7.20 10.65
CA SER A 109 -13.82 -7.56 11.89
C SER A 109 -15.21 -8.09 11.57
N GLY A 110 -15.30 -9.39 11.31
CA GLY A 110 -16.53 -10.04 10.86
C GLY A 110 -16.90 -9.58 9.45
N THR A 111 -18.07 -8.95 9.29
CA THR A 111 -18.53 -8.39 8.01
C THR A 111 -18.12 -6.93 7.79
N LYS A 112 -17.47 -6.30 8.78
CA LYS A 112 -17.03 -4.90 8.72
C LYS A 112 -15.55 -4.84 8.38
N VAL A 113 -15.17 -3.81 7.62
CA VAL A 113 -13.79 -3.49 7.29
C VAL A 113 -13.43 -2.11 7.81
N THR A 114 -12.20 -1.94 8.29
CA THR A 114 -11.64 -0.63 8.70
C THR A 114 -10.35 -0.40 7.93
N GLY A 115 -10.27 0.69 7.17
CA GLY A 115 -9.09 1.02 6.38
C GLY A 115 -7.88 1.31 7.27
N VAL A 116 -6.74 0.71 6.93
CA VAL A 116 -5.46 0.90 7.62
C VAL A 116 -4.46 1.62 6.74
N PHE A 117 -4.44 1.30 5.45
CA PHE A 117 -3.50 1.86 4.49
C PHE A 117 -4.16 2.00 3.12
N GLY A 118 -3.89 3.12 2.46
CA GLY A 118 -4.37 3.39 1.11
C GLY A 118 -3.39 4.31 0.41
N ASN A 119 -2.62 3.80 -0.56
CA ASN A 119 -1.61 4.59 -1.25
C ASN A 119 -1.25 4.02 -2.63
N LEU A 120 -0.55 4.84 -3.41
CA LEU A 120 0.16 4.40 -4.61
C LEU A 120 1.57 3.92 -4.22
N ILE A 121 1.95 2.74 -4.71
CA ILE A 121 3.29 2.18 -4.57
C ILE A 121 3.95 2.19 -5.94
N PRO A 122 5.06 2.92 -6.12
CA PRO A 122 5.80 2.94 -7.38
C PRO A 122 6.31 1.56 -7.79
N LYS A 123 6.73 1.44 -9.06
CA LYS A 123 7.48 0.28 -9.57
C LYS A 123 8.73 0.04 -8.71
N GLN A 124 9.04 -1.22 -8.41
CA GLN A 124 10.24 -1.61 -7.65
C GLN A 124 10.40 -0.91 -6.28
N ASP A 125 9.30 -0.72 -5.56
CA ASP A 125 9.27 -0.01 -4.28
C ASP A 125 8.43 -0.77 -3.23
N TYR A 126 8.44 -0.29 -1.99
CA TYR A 126 7.72 -0.89 -0.88
C TYR A 126 7.12 0.16 0.05
N ALA A 127 6.08 -0.22 0.79
CA ALA A 127 5.50 0.63 1.82
C ALA A 127 5.19 -0.17 3.08
N GLN A 128 5.51 0.41 4.25
CA GLN A 128 5.07 -0.15 5.52
C GLN A 128 3.60 0.22 5.75
N PHE A 129 2.74 -0.77 6.00
CA PHE A 129 1.31 -0.55 6.20
C PHE A 129 0.83 -0.84 7.61
N TYR A 130 1.59 -1.61 8.42
CA TYR A 130 1.17 -1.98 9.76
C TYR A 130 2.33 -2.29 10.70
N ILE A 131 2.11 -2.15 12.01
CA ILE A 131 3.02 -2.57 13.07
C ILE A 131 2.22 -3.33 14.11
N ALA A 132 2.74 -4.46 14.57
CA ALA A 132 2.11 -5.27 15.60
C ALA A 132 3.14 -5.79 16.61
N ASN A 133 2.68 -6.26 17.77
CA ASN A 133 3.55 -6.89 18.75
C ASN A 133 3.58 -8.42 18.57
N PHE A 134 4.77 -9.05 18.59
CA PHE A 134 4.93 -10.50 18.47
C PHE A 134 4.28 -11.28 19.62
N SER A 135 4.19 -10.70 20.82
CA SER A 135 3.45 -11.31 21.94
C SER A 135 1.96 -11.49 21.65
N ALA A 136 1.42 -10.74 20.68
CA ALA A 136 0.01 -10.74 20.30
C ALA A 136 -0.25 -11.41 18.94
N VAL A 137 0.68 -12.23 18.42
CA VAL A 137 0.54 -12.86 17.08
C VAL A 137 -0.80 -13.57 16.89
N GLY A 138 -1.30 -14.28 17.91
CA GLY A 138 -2.61 -14.94 17.83
C GLY A 138 -3.82 -14.01 17.68
N LYS A 139 -3.63 -12.71 17.96
CA LYS A 139 -4.63 -11.64 17.87
C LYS A 139 -4.36 -10.66 16.72
N TRP A 140 -3.36 -10.90 15.88
CA TRP A 140 -3.14 -10.05 14.72
C TRP A 140 -4.38 -10.08 13.81
N PRO A 141 -4.74 -8.93 13.22
CA PRO A 141 -5.93 -8.83 12.40
C PRO A 141 -5.79 -9.67 11.12
N THR A 142 -6.94 -10.02 10.55
CA THR A 142 -7.01 -10.44 9.15
C THR A 142 -7.12 -9.17 8.31
N PHE A 143 -6.37 -9.09 7.22
CA PHE A 143 -6.41 -7.96 6.30
C PHE A 143 -7.17 -8.31 5.02
N ASN A 144 -7.92 -7.36 4.47
CA ASN A 144 -8.43 -7.38 3.11
C ASN A 144 -7.51 -6.47 2.30
N ILE A 145 -6.80 -7.04 1.35
CA ILE A 145 -5.83 -6.35 0.51
C ILE A 145 -6.40 -6.30 -0.90
N GLN A 146 -6.62 -5.08 -1.40
CA GLN A 146 -7.10 -4.82 -2.75
C GLN A 146 -6.02 -4.05 -3.52
N ILE A 147 -5.70 -4.52 -4.71
CA ILE A 147 -4.63 -3.95 -5.53
C ILE A 147 -5.10 -3.81 -6.98
N ILE A 148 -4.95 -2.60 -7.52
CA ILE A 148 -5.10 -2.32 -8.94
C ILE A 148 -3.72 -2.01 -9.51
N THR A 149 -3.38 -2.65 -10.63
CA THR A 149 -2.10 -2.42 -11.31
C THR A 149 -2.27 -1.38 -12.41
N HIS A 150 -1.28 -0.50 -12.56
CA HIS A 150 -1.25 0.55 -13.57
C HIS A 150 0.11 0.60 -14.26
N SER A 151 0.12 0.83 -15.57
CA SER A 151 1.34 1.08 -16.35
C SER A 151 1.01 1.86 -17.61
N LYS A 152 1.88 2.81 -17.98
CA LYS A 152 1.84 3.54 -19.26
C LYS A 152 2.35 2.67 -20.44
N ILE A 153 2.98 1.52 -20.15
CA ILE A 153 3.50 0.58 -21.15
C ILE A 153 2.42 -0.46 -21.48
N ALA A 154 2.30 -0.84 -22.75
CA ALA A 154 1.38 -1.89 -23.19
C ALA A 154 1.67 -3.23 -22.50
N HIS A 155 0.64 -3.83 -21.89
CA HIS A 155 0.74 -5.08 -21.14
C HIS A 155 -0.59 -5.85 -21.24
N VAL A 156 -0.55 -7.13 -20.84
CA VAL A 156 -1.78 -7.95 -20.78
C VAL A 156 -2.65 -7.47 -19.63
N GLN A 157 -3.92 -7.18 -19.92
CA GLN A 157 -4.90 -6.75 -18.91
C GLN A 157 -4.99 -7.76 -17.75
N ARG A 158 -5.02 -7.23 -16.53
CA ARG A 158 -5.17 -8.01 -15.30
C ARG A 158 -6.40 -7.56 -14.53
N GLN A 159 -7.05 -8.51 -13.87
CA GLN A 159 -8.11 -8.20 -12.92
C GLN A 159 -7.51 -7.60 -11.65
N PRO A 160 -8.21 -6.66 -10.98
CA PRO A 160 -7.83 -6.22 -9.66
C PRO A 160 -7.66 -7.41 -8.71
N LEU A 161 -6.58 -7.39 -7.93
CA LEU A 161 -6.34 -8.40 -6.91
C LEU A 161 -7.17 -8.05 -5.67
N SER A 162 -7.84 -9.04 -5.09
CA SER A 162 -8.52 -8.91 -3.80
C SER A 162 -8.24 -10.19 -3.02
N LYS A 163 -7.46 -10.09 -1.93
CA LYS A 163 -7.10 -11.23 -1.09
C LYS A 163 -7.35 -10.93 0.38
N GLU A 164 -7.84 -11.94 1.09
CA GLU A 164 -7.79 -11.97 2.54
C GLU A 164 -6.44 -12.53 2.97
N PHE A 165 -5.71 -11.75 3.77
CA PHE A 165 -4.39 -12.12 4.26
C PHE A 165 -4.42 -12.21 5.78
N ARG A 166 -4.06 -13.38 6.31
CA ARG A 166 -3.90 -13.61 7.74
C ARG A 166 -2.59 -14.35 7.98
N VAL A 167 -1.78 -13.82 8.86
CA VAL A 167 -0.53 -14.47 9.28
C VAL A 167 -0.85 -15.69 10.13
N LYS A 168 -0.36 -16.86 9.75
CA LYS A 168 -0.41 -18.03 10.63
C LYS A 168 0.84 -18.07 11.50
N PRO A 169 0.73 -18.22 12.83
CA PRO A 169 1.90 -18.24 13.72
C PRO A 169 2.98 -19.26 13.31
N LEU A 170 2.58 -20.42 12.77
CA LEU A 170 3.49 -21.47 12.31
C LEU A 170 4.36 -21.03 11.11
N GLU A 171 3.87 -20.11 10.28
CA GLU A 171 4.63 -19.62 9.11
C GLU A 171 5.78 -18.71 9.54
N LEU A 172 5.69 -18.09 10.73
CA LEU A 172 6.77 -17.27 11.31
C LEU A 172 7.92 -18.10 11.89
N ILE A 173 7.83 -19.43 11.83
CA ILE A 173 8.94 -20.35 12.17
C ILE A 173 9.85 -20.54 10.94
N ASN A 174 9.34 -20.28 9.73
CA ASN A 174 10.11 -20.43 8.51
C ASN A 174 11.27 -19.44 8.44
N SER A 175 12.23 -19.74 7.57
CA SER A 175 13.36 -18.84 7.34
C SER A 175 12.88 -17.55 6.67
N LYS A 176 13.46 -16.43 7.11
CA LYS A 176 13.25 -15.14 6.46
C LYS A 176 14.07 -15.05 5.17
N GLU A 177 13.52 -14.35 4.21
CA GLU A 177 14.13 -14.06 2.92
C GLU A 177 14.66 -12.62 2.90
N ARG A 178 15.62 -12.37 2.00
CA ARG A 178 16.16 -11.03 1.77
C ARG A 178 15.45 -10.44 0.55
N VAL A 179 14.96 -9.23 0.69
CA VAL A 179 14.38 -8.43 -0.39
C VAL A 179 15.34 -7.28 -0.68
N GLU A 180 15.69 -7.04 -1.95
CA GLU A 180 16.80 -6.11 -2.29
C GLU A 180 16.54 -4.68 -1.84
N MET A 181 15.29 -4.22 -1.97
CA MET A 181 14.85 -2.87 -1.56
C MET A 181 14.71 -2.71 -0.05
N LEU A 182 14.71 -3.79 0.73
CA LEU A 182 14.55 -3.75 2.19
C LEU A 182 15.87 -4.06 2.90
N ASN A 183 16.19 -3.28 3.93
CA ASN A 183 17.34 -3.56 4.78
C ASN A 183 17.12 -4.78 5.70
N ASP A 184 15.86 -5.03 6.07
CA ASP A 184 15.49 -6.12 6.96
C ASP A 184 15.19 -7.42 6.18
N LYS A 185 15.53 -8.57 6.78
CA LYS A 185 15.01 -9.86 6.31
C LYS A 185 13.55 -10.01 6.71
N VAL A 186 12.73 -10.57 5.82
CA VAL A 186 11.28 -10.67 6.00
C VAL A 186 10.76 -12.09 5.77
N TRP A 187 9.67 -12.45 6.45
CA TRP A 187 8.82 -13.54 5.97
C TRP A 187 8.00 -13.02 4.79
N LEU A 188 8.12 -13.69 3.64
CA LEU A 188 7.55 -13.23 2.38
C LEU A 188 6.30 -14.04 2.02
N TYR A 189 5.24 -13.34 1.61
CA TYR A 189 3.96 -13.93 1.23
C TYR A 189 3.52 -13.39 -0.13
N GLU A 190 3.52 -14.24 -1.15
CA GLU A 190 3.17 -13.86 -2.53
C GLU A 190 1.65 -13.65 -2.68
N LEU A 191 1.25 -12.43 -3.03
CA LEU A 191 -0.15 -12.06 -3.21
C LEU A 191 -0.65 -12.36 -4.63
N ASP A 192 0.21 -12.27 -5.64
CA ASP A 192 -0.14 -12.49 -7.05
C ASP A 192 0.03 -13.95 -7.52
N LYS A 193 0.36 -14.86 -6.60
CA LYS A 193 0.32 -16.30 -6.86
C LYS A 193 -1.10 -16.73 -7.21
N LYS A 194 -1.24 -17.36 -8.38
CA LYS A 194 -2.49 -18.07 -8.75
C LYS A 194 -2.68 -19.20 -7.76
N GLU A 195 -3.78 -19.16 -7.01
CA GLU A 195 -4.20 -20.34 -6.26
C GLU A 195 -4.54 -21.42 -7.28
N GLU A 196 -3.77 -22.51 -7.28
CA GLU A 196 -4.21 -23.72 -7.95
C GLU A 196 -5.50 -24.13 -7.24
N ASP A 197 -6.60 -24.08 -7.99
CA ASP A 197 -7.89 -24.59 -7.55
C ASP A 197 -7.72 -26.11 -7.37
N ILE A 198 -7.19 -26.52 -6.22
CA ILE A 198 -7.09 -27.90 -5.77
C ILE A 198 -8.52 -28.35 -5.50
N GLY A 199 -9.25 -28.64 -6.58
CA GLY A 199 -10.70 -28.84 -6.63
C GLY A 199 -11.25 -29.64 -5.46
N LEU A 200 -11.55 -28.93 -4.37
CA LEU A 200 -12.17 -29.48 -3.16
C LEU A 200 -13.56 -30.04 -3.49
N ASP A 201 -14.17 -29.57 -4.58
CA ASP A 201 -15.41 -30.09 -5.14
C ASP A 201 -15.27 -31.48 -5.78
N LYS A 202 -14.09 -31.84 -6.32
CA LYS A 202 -13.84 -33.21 -6.81
C LYS A 202 -13.64 -34.22 -5.68
N LEU A 203 -13.13 -33.78 -4.52
CA LEU A 203 -12.99 -34.64 -3.35
C LEU A 203 -14.37 -34.96 -2.73
N LYS A 204 -15.27 -33.97 -2.60
CA LYS A 204 -16.61 -34.18 -2.02
C LYS A 204 -17.48 -35.15 -2.84
N SER A 205 -17.36 -35.15 -4.16
CA SER A 205 -18.12 -36.05 -5.04
C SER A 205 -17.67 -37.52 -4.96
N HIS A 206 -16.40 -37.79 -4.63
CA HIS A 206 -15.90 -39.16 -4.46
C HIS A 206 -16.26 -39.79 -3.10
N PHE A 207 -16.48 -39.00 -2.05
CA PHE A 207 -16.86 -39.54 -0.72
C PHE A 207 -18.34 -39.93 -0.60
N ILE A 208 -19.21 -39.44 -1.48
CA ILE A 208 -20.67 -39.71 -1.40
C ILE A 208 -21.06 -41.02 -2.11
N SER A 209 -20.23 -41.57 -3.01
CA SER A 209 -20.59 -42.75 -3.81
C SER A 209 -20.40 -44.11 -3.10
N HIS A 210 -19.80 -44.15 -1.90
CA HIS A 210 -19.44 -45.40 -1.21
C HIS A 210 -20.27 -45.70 0.04
N ARG A 211 -21.44 -45.07 0.24
CA ARG A 211 -22.34 -45.52 1.31
C ARG A 211 -23.00 -46.84 0.88
N PRO A 212 -22.73 -47.98 1.53
CA PRO A 212 -23.41 -49.22 1.20
C PRO A 212 -24.89 -49.03 1.54
N LYS A 213 -25.79 -49.36 0.61
CA LYS A 213 -27.21 -49.50 0.93
C LYS A 213 -27.33 -50.65 1.93
N GLY A 214 -27.57 -50.29 3.19
CA GLY A 214 -27.92 -51.24 4.24
C GLY A 214 -29.17 -52.02 3.85
N ARG A 215 -29.12 -53.31 4.20
CA ARG A 215 -30.14 -54.37 4.08
C ARG A 215 -31.59 -53.91 4.29
#